data_AF-A0A9W6CAS1-F1
#
_entry.id   AF-A0A9W6CAS1-F1
#
_cell.length_a   1.000
_cell.length_b   1.000
_cell.length_c   1.000
_cell.angle_alpha   90.00
_cell.angle_beta   90.00
_cell.angle_gamma   90.00
#
_symmetry.space_group_name_H-M   'P 1'
#
loop_
_entity.id
_entity.type
_entity.pdbx_description
1 polymer ?
#
loop_
_entity_poly.entity_id
_entity_poly.type
_entity_poly.pdbx_seq_one_letter_code
_entity_poly.pdbx_strand_id
1 'polypeptide(L)'
;MEGKRITQKSLKEYEIFLIQEEKSRATVEKYMRELQILSAFLGGAKVSKQKILEYRERLIQSYQPKTVNAKLSAVNSYLEFTGCQTCTVKLLKIQRQAFIDEERELSEQEYRRLLMAARNRPNLRHFKQF
;
A
#
# COMPACT_ATOMS: atom_id res chain seq x y z
N MET A 1 8.27 -0.37 11.11
CA MET A 1 8.97 -1.53 10.56
C MET A 1 9.26 -1.20 9.10
N GLU A 2 10.52 -1.13 8.71
CA GLU A 2 10.92 -0.88 7.32
C GLU A 2 10.86 -2.21 6.55
N GLY A 3 10.15 -2.22 5.43
CA GLY A 3 10.05 -3.36 4.52
C GLY A 3 11.21 -3.42 3.52
N LYS A 4 11.12 -4.35 2.58
CA LYS A 4 12.10 -4.52 1.50
C LYS A 4 11.91 -3.45 0.41
N ARG A 5 12.94 -3.21 -0.41
CA ARG A 5 12.83 -2.38 -1.62
C ARG A 5 12.16 -3.18 -2.73
N ILE A 6 11.35 -2.52 -3.55
CA ILE A 6 10.83 -3.11 -4.79
C ILE A 6 11.99 -3.17 -5.79
N THR A 7 12.30 -4.37 -6.28
CA THR A 7 13.36 -4.60 -7.27
C THR A 7 12.81 -5.32 -8.48
N GLN A 8 13.44 -5.14 -9.65
CA GLN A 8 13.06 -5.87 -10.87
C GLN A 8 13.09 -7.40 -10.66
N LYS A 9 14.05 -7.90 -9.86
CA LYS A 9 14.11 -9.32 -9.49
C LYS A 9 12.86 -9.76 -8.72
N SER A 10 12.50 -9.05 -7.65
CA SER A 10 11.32 -9.38 -6.85
C SER A 10 10.00 -9.26 -7.62
N LEU A 11 9.95 -8.40 -8.64
CA LEU A 11 8.78 -8.26 -9.51
C LEU A 11 8.64 -9.45 -10.45
N LYS A 12 9.74 -9.93 -11.05
CA LYS A 12 9.73 -11.16 -11.86
C LYS A 12 9.36 -12.40 -11.04
N GLU A 13 9.89 -12.51 -9.81
CA GLU A 13 9.52 -13.59 -8.90
C GLU A 13 8.03 -13.57 -8.56
N TYR A 14 7.46 -12.38 -8.35
CA TYR A 14 6.03 -12.22 -8.12
C TYR A 14 5.17 -12.51 -9.36
N GLU A 15 5.63 -12.16 -10.56
CA GLU A 15 4.95 -12.50 -11.81
C GLU A 15 4.83 -14.02 -11.99
N ILE A 16 5.91 -14.76 -11.75
CA ILE A 16 5.92 -16.23 -11.78
C ILE A 16 4.95 -16.79 -10.72
N PHE A 17 4.97 -16.22 -9.51
CA PHE A 17 4.04 -16.60 -8.45
C PHE A 17 2.58 -16.43 -8.86
N LEU A 18 2.21 -15.32 -9.51
CA LEU A 18 0.83 -15.11 -9.98
C LEU A 18 0.41 -16.13 -11.05
N ILE A 19 1.33 -16.55 -11.90
CA ILE A 19 1.07 -17.59 -12.91
C ILE A 19 0.86 -18.95 -12.24
N GLN A 20 1.65 -19.27 -11.20
CA GLN A 20 1.49 -20.49 -10.40
C GLN A 20 0.18 -20.50 -9.63
N GLU A 21 -0.30 -19.34 -9.19
CA GLU A 21 -1.63 -19.15 -8.57
C GLU A 21 -2.78 -19.09 -9.60
N GLU A 22 -2.54 -19.54 -10.83
CA GLU A 22 -3.51 -19.64 -11.93
C GLU A 22 -4.26 -18.32 -12.23
N LYS A 23 -3.61 -17.17 -11.98
CA LYS A 23 -4.21 -15.87 -12.33
C LYS A 23 -4.25 -15.70 -13.84
N SER A 24 -5.36 -15.14 -14.33
CA SER A 24 -5.48 -14.82 -15.75
C SER A 24 -4.41 -13.82 -16.17
N ARG A 25 -3.90 -13.95 -17.40
CA ARG A 25 -2.88 -13.05 -17.97
C ARG A 25 -3.25 -11.56 -17.81
N ALA A 26 -4.52 -11.22 -18.05
CA ALA A 26 -5.01 -9.86 -17.87
C ALA A 26 -4.92 -9.35 -16.42
N THR A 27 -5.05 -10.24 -15.42
CA THR A 27 -4.88 -9.91 -14.01
C THR A 27 -3.40 -9.74 -13.68
N VAL A 28 -2.54 -10.64 -14.18
CA VAL A 28 -1.08 -10.53 -14.02
C VAL A 28 -0.57 -9.20 -14.58
N GLU A 29 -0.89 -8.87 -15.83
CA GLU A 29 -0.46 -7.63 -16.47
C GLU A 29 -0.95 -6.38 -15.70
N LYS A 30 -2.18 -6.39 -15.21
CA LYS A 30 -2.71 -5.30 -14.37
C LYS A 30 -1.94 -5.16 -13.06
N TYR A 31 -1.64 -6.27 -12.39
CA TYR A 31 -0.93 -6.26 -11.11
C TYR A 31 0.50 -5.77 -11.33
N MET A 32 1.20 -6.30 -12.32
CA MET A 32 2.56 -5.90 -12.65
C MET A 32 2.65 -4.42 -13.03
N ARG A 33 1.71 -3.91 -13.82
CA ARG A 33 1.65 -2.48 -14.16
C ARG A 33 1.48 -1.61 -12.91
N GLU A 34 0.62 -2.03 -11.99
CA GLU A 34 0.40 -1.29 -10.74
C GLU A 34 1.66 -1.27 -9.86
N LEU A 35 2.38 -2.39 -9.78
CA LEU A 35 3.61 -2.48 -9.01
C LEU A 35 4.76 -1.67 -9.61
N GLN A 36 4.82 -1.54 -10.95
CA GLN A 36 5.78 -0.63 -11.58
C GLN A 36 5.47 0.84 -11.24
N ILE A 37 4.19 1.23 -11.22
CA ILE A 37 3.79 2.58 -10.80
C ILE A 37 4.12 2.82 -9.33
N LEU A 38 3.86 1.84 -8.46
CA LEU A 38 4.26 1.91 -7.04
C LEU A 38 5.78 2.03 -6.90
N SER A 39 6.55 1.24 -7.64
CA SER A 39 8.02 1.28 -7.62
C SER A 39 8.54 2.68 -8.00
N ALA A 40 7.99 3.26 -9.07
CA ALA A 40 8.30 4.62 -9.48
C ALA A 40 7.89 5.66 -8.42
N PHE A 41 6.74 5.49 -7.78
CA PHE A 41 6.29 6.36 -6.68
C PHE A 41 7.23 6.31 -5.47
N LEU A 42 7.74 5.12 -5.12
CA LEU A 42 8.69 4.96 -4.02
C LEU A 42 10.07 5.52 -4.34
N GLY A 43 10.44 5.67 -5.62
CA GLY A 43 11.71 6.25 -6.03
C GLY A 43 12.93 5.51 -5.46
N GLY A 44 12.85 4.19 -5.32
CA GLY A 44 13.91 3.37 -4.71
C GLY A 44 13.93 3.36 -3.17
N ALA A 45 13.00 4.06 -2.52
CA ALA A 45 12.81 3.95 -1.08
C ALA A 45 12.34 2.53 -0.69
N LYS A 46 12.61 2.15 0.56
CA LYS A 46 12.05 0.93 1.13
C LYS A 46 10.54 1.06 1.28
N VAL A 47 9.83 -0.06 1.11
CA VAL A 47 8.41 -0.13 1.46
C VAL A 47 8.25 0.18 2.94
N SER A 48 7.30 1.05 3.27
CA SER A 48 6.88 1.28 4.64
C SER A 48 5.37 1.50 4.66
N LYS A 49 4.72 1.19 5.79
CA LYS A 49 3.30 1.43 5.98
C LYS A 49 2.90 2.87 5.62
N GLN A 50 3.73 3.85 6.00
CA GLN A 50 3.48 5.26 5.71
C GLN A 50 3.50 5.54 4.20
N LYS A 51 4.49 5.01 3.47
CA LYS A 51 4.57 5.20 2.02
C LYS A 51 3.42 4.53 1.27
N ILE A 52 2.96 3.36 1.72
CA ILE A 52 1.79 2.71 1.12
C ILE A 52 0.50 3.50 1.41
N LEU A 53 0.39 4.16 2.56
CA LEU A 53 -0.72 5.07 2.86
C LEU A 53 -0.67 6.33 1.98
N GLU A 54 0.50 6.96 1.84
CA GLU A 54 0.68 8.08 0.91
C GLU A 54 0.29 7.69 -0.52
N TYR A 55 0.64 6.48 -0.95
CA TYR A 55 0.23 5.94 -2.25
C TYR A 55 -1.29 5.77 -2.33
N ARG A 56 -1.91 5.19 -1.30
CA ARG A 56 -3.37 5.03 -1.21
C ARG A 56 -4.10 6.36 -1.33
N GLU A 57 -3.66 7.41 -0.63
CA GLU A 57 -4.26 8.74 -0.73
C GLU A 57 -4.15 9.31 -2.15
N ARG A 58 -3.00 9.16 -2.80
CA ARG A 58 -2.83 9.56 -4.19
C ARG A 58 -3.83 8.85 -5.11
N LEU A 59 -4.08 7.56 -4.88
CA LEU A 59 -5.07 6.80 -5.65
C LEU A 59 -6.50 7.32 -5.41
N ILE A 60 -6.86 7.62 -4.16
CA ILE A 60 -8.18 8.16 -3.79
C ILE A 60 -8.45 9.49 -4.49
N GLN A 61 -7.46 10.38 -4.58
CA GLN A 61 -7.63 11.66 -5.27
C GLN A 61 -7.74 11.53 -6.79
N SER A 62 -7.32 10.41 -7.36
CA SER A 62 -7.19 10.25 -8.82
C SER A 62 -8.21 9.28 -9.43
N TYR A 63 -8.82 8.41 -8.63
CA TYR A 63 -9.61 7.28 -9.13
C TYR A 63 -10.85 6.99 -8.28
N GLN A 64 -11.86 6.40 -8.92
CA GLN A 64 -13.06 5.91 -8.23
C GLN A 64 -12.74 4.76 -7.24
N PRO A 65 -13.52 4.58 -6.16
CA PRO A 65 -13.25 3.60 -5.11
C PRO A 65 -13.01 2.17 -5.60
N LYS A 66 -13.77 1.73 -6.62
CA LYS A 66 -13.59 0.39 -7.23
C LYS A 66 -12.21 0.21 -7.84
N THR A 67 -11.70 1.23 -8.52
CA THR A 67 -10.37 1.24 -9.13
C THR A 67 -9.28 1.32 -8.08
N VAL A 68 -9.47 2.15 -7.04
CA VAL A 68 -8.56 2.22 -5.89
C VAL A 68 -8.44 0.85 -5.24
N ASN A 69 -9.54 0.16 -4.99
CA ASN A 69 -9.52 -1.17 -4.39
C ASN A 69 -8.80 -2.19 -5.27
N ALA A 70 -9.05 -2.19 -6.59
CA ALA A 70 -8.34 -3.10 -7.50
C ALA A 70 -6.81 -2.87 -7.48
N LYS A 71 -6.38 -1.60 -7.48
CA LYS A 71 -4.97 -1.22 -7.38
C LYS A 71 -4.35 -1.60 -6.04
N LEU A 72 -5.05 -1.30 -4.94
CA LEU A 72 -4.60 -1.67 -3.60
C LEU A 72 -4.55 -3.18 -3.38
N SER A 73 -5.44 -3.95 -4.00
CA SER A 73 -5.38 -5.42 -3.96
C SER A 73 -4.10 -5.97 -4.61
N ALA A 74 -3.68 -5.39 -5.74
CA ALA A 74 -2.41 -5.76 -6.36
C ALA A 74 -1.22 -5.44 -5.44
N VAL A 75 -1.23 -4.25 -4.83
CA VAL A 75 -0.18 -3.83 -3.88
C VAL A 75 -0.15 -4.72 -2.66
N ASN A 76 -1.30 -4.96 -1.99
CA ASN A 76 -1.36 -5.77 -0.80
C ASN A 76 -0.92 -7.22 -1.06
N SER A 77 -1.34 -7.81 -2.17
CA SER A 77 -0.93 -9.16 -2.55
C SER A 77 0.59 -9.27 -2.74
N TYR A 78 1.23 -8.27 -3.34
CA TYR A 78 2.69 -8.22 -3.44
C TYR A 78 3.38 -8.02 -2.07
N LEU A 79 2.79 -7.21 -1.20
CA LEU A 79 3.32 -7.01 0.16
C LEU A 79 3.26 -8.29 0.99
N GLU A 80 2.21 -9.10 0.82
CA GLU A 80 2.11 -10.42 1.45
C GLU A 80 3.18 -11.37 0.90
N PHE A 81 3.31 -11.45 -0.43
CA PHE A 81 4.33 -12.25 -1.09
C PHE A 81 5.76 -11.92 -0.61
N THR A 82 6.07 -10.63 -0.42
CA THR A 82 7.39 -10.18 0.03
C THR A 82 7.63 -10.29 1.53
N GLY A 83 6.64 -10.78 2.30
CA GLY A 83 6.68 -10.87 3.77
C GLY A 83 6.51 -9.52 4.49
N CYS A 84 6.04 -8.50 3.78
CA CYS A 84 5.78 -7.16 4.29
C CYS A 84 4.29 -6.95 4.66
N GLN A 85 3.60 -7.99 5.12
CA GLN A 85 2.16 -7.94 5.40
C GLN A 85 1.77 -6.84 6.41
N THR A 86 2.67 -6.49 7.34
CA THR A 86 2.47 -5.37 8.27
C THR A 86 2.34 -3.99 7.59
N CYS A 87 2.80 -3.87 6.34
CA CYS A 87 2.71 -2.66 5.53
C CYS A 87 1.45 -2.59 4.63
N THR A 88 0.66 -3.67 4.56
CA THR A 88 -0.61 -3.71 3.80
C THR A 88 -1.58 -2.65 4.28
N VAL A 89 -2.45 -2.13 3.42
CA VAL A 89 -3.45 -1.12 3.80
C VAL A 89 -4.87 -1.65 3.60
N LYS A 90 -5.83 -1.11 4.36
CA LYS A 90 -7.22 -1.49 4.20
C LYS A 90 -7.74 -0.99 2.85
N LEU A 91 -8.54 -1.83 2.19
CA LEU A 91 -9.35 -1.43 1.04
C LEU A 91 -10.44 -0.45 1.49
N LEU A 92 -10.91 0.37 0.56
CA LEU A 92 -12.04 1.27 0.78
C LEU A 92 -13.32 0.44 0.97
N LYS A 93 -14.10 0.82 1.98
CA LYS A 93 -15.36 0.16 2.33
C LYS A 93 -16.49 0.69 1.44
N ILE A 94 -16.61 0.13 0.24
CA ILE A 94 -17.67 0.51 -0.70
C ILE A 94 -19.02 0.02 -0.16
N GLN A 95 -19.87 0.95 0.29
CA GLN A 95 -21.28 0.65 0.54
C GLN A 95 -22.03 0.64 -0.78
N ARG A 96 -22.82 -0.42 -1.06
CA ARG A 96 -23.68 -0.48 -2.24
C ARG A 96 -24.92 0.38 -2.04
N GLN A 97 -24.77 1.69 -1.92
CA GLN A 97 -25.90 2.62 -2.02
C GLN A 97 -25.43 3.91 -2.69
N ALA A 98 -26.27 4.44 -3.57
CA ALA A 98 -26.02 5.63 -4.37
C ALA A 98 -25.56 6.83 -3.50
N PHE A 99 -24.73 7.72 -4.09
CA PHE A 99 -24.13 8.94 -3.50
C PHE A 99 -22.91 8.66 -2.58
N ILE A 100 -21.68 8.54 -3.09
CA ILE A 100 -20.80 9.65 -3.53
C ILE A 100 -20.95 10.89 -2.64
N ASP A 101 -20.40 10.87 -1.42
CA ASP A 101 -19.62 11.98 -0.83
C ASP A 101 -19.03 11.64 0.56
N GLU A 102 -19.63 10.71 1.32
CA GLU A 102 -19.19 10.43 2.72
C GLU A 102 -17.85 9.67 2.86
N GLU A 103 -17.34 9.04 1.78
CA GLU A 103 -16.15 8.18 1.86
C GLU A 103 -14.81 8.96 1.98
N ARG A 104 -14.80 10.27 1.72
CA ARG A 104 -13.59 11.11 1.88
C ARG A 104 -13.16 11.27 3.34
N GLU A 105 -14.10 11.26 4.29
CA GLU A 105 -13.81 11.59 5.69
C GLU A 105 -13.20 10.43 6.50
N LEU A 106 -13.54 9.18 6.17
CA LEU A 106 -13.02 7.99 6.88
C LEU A 106 -11.52 7.76 6.63
N SER A 107 -11.03 8.11 5.43
CA SER A 107 -9.60 7.97 5.08
C SER A 107 -8.72 8.98 5.79
N GLU A 108 -9.21 10.22 5.94
CA GLU A 108 -8.47 11.31 6.57
C GLU A 108 -8.30 11.07 8.08
N GLN A 109 -9.31 10.54 8.77
CA GLN A 109 -9.21 10.24 10.20
C GLN A 109 -8.20 9.13 10.50
N GLU A 110 -8.15 8.05 9.72
CA GLU A 110 -7.13 7.00 9.90
C GLU A 110 -5.71 7.52 9.60
N TYR A 111 -5.55 8.39 8.59
CA TYR A 111 -4.28 9.06 8.29
C TYR A 111 -3.85 10.01 9.40
N ARG A 112 -4.73 10.89 9.91
CA ARG A 112 -4.44 11.79 11.02
C ARG A 112 -4.01 11.02 12.28
N ARG A 113 -4.67 9.89 12.59
CA ARG A 113 -4.26 9.02 13.70
C ARG A 113 -2.86 8.45 13.50
N LEU A 114 -2.52 8.00 12.29
CA LEU A 114 -1.21 7.45 11.96
C LEU A 114 -0.10 8.52 11.93
N LEU A 115 -0.39 9.72 11.43
CA LEU A 115 0.52 10.88 11.53
C LEU A 115 0.78 11.29 12.98
N MET A 116 -0.25 11.33 13.82
CA MET A 116 -0.07 11.64 15.25
C MET A 116 0.76 10.56 15.95
N ALA A 117 0.56 9.28 15.64
CA ALA A 117 1.38 8.20 16.16
C ALA A 117 2.85 8.27 15.70
N ALA A 118 3.11 8.72 14.46
CA ALA A 118 4.46 8.93 13.95
C ALA A 118 5.16 10.13 14.61
N ARG A 119 4.41 11.18 14.96
CA ARG A 119 4.92 12.35 15.70
C ARG A 119 5.22 12.05 17.18
N ASN A 120 4.65 10.97 17.72
CA ASN A 120 4.87 10.49 19.09
C ASN A 120 5.90 9.35 19.20
N ARG A 121 6.92 9.32 18.34
CA ARG A 121 8.20 8.69 18.70
C ARG A 121 9.14 9.75 19.28
N PRO A 122 9.06 10.06 20.59
CA PRO A 122 10.23 10.62 21.24
C PRO A 122 11.33 9.56 21.11
N ASN A 123 12.48 10.01 20.65
CA ASN A 123 13.67 9.20 20.58
C ASN A 123 13.86 8.44 21.90
N LEU A 124 14.06 7.13 21.78
CA LEU A 124 14.82 6.35 22.75
C LEU A 124 16.16 7.05 22.97
N ARG A 125 16.23 7.97 23.94
CA ARG A 125 17.49 8.54 24.36
C ARG A 125 17.40 9.16 25.75
N HIS A 126 17.31 8.34 26.78
CA HIS A 126 17.94 8.66 28.05
C HIS A 126 18.46 7.37 28.71
N PHE A 127 19.65 6.95 28.27
CA PHE A 127 20.65 6.40 29.19
C PHE A 127 21.27 7.59 29.92
N LYS A 128 21.17 7.59 31.25
CA LYS A 128 22.03 8.20 32.27
C LYS A 128 21.34 7.83 33.60
N GLN A 129 21.78 6.79 34.30
CA GLN A 129 22.89 6.84 35.26
C GLN A 129 22.95 8.20 35.95
N PHE A 130 22.30 8.32 37.11
CA PHE A 130 22.93 8.50 38.43
C PHE A 130 21.95 8.02 39.50
#